data_AF-A0A915YRI0-F1
#
_entry.id   AF-A0A915YRI0-F1
#
_cell.length_a   1.000
_cell.length_b   1.000
_cell.length_c   1.000
_cell.angle_alpha   90.00
_cell.angle_beta   90.00
_cell.angle_gamma   90.00
#
_symmetry.space_group_name_H-M   'P 1'
#
loop_
_entity.id
_entity.type
_entity.pdbx_description
1 polymer ?
#
loop_
_entity_poly.entity_id
_entity_poly.type
_entity_poly.pdbx_seq_one_letter_code
_entity_poly.pdbx_strand_id
1 'polypeptide(L)' 'MLLTPKTRGAIVYGHNCGQSSRTIAKQLGCGKTTVNDILKRLRETHSLTPKKQPGRPPLLNSTAQQELKSFVQQNGKNR' A
#
# COMPACT_ATOMS: atom_id res chain seq x y z
N MET A 1 -10.59 -0.67 -11.38
CA MET A 1 -10.87 0.67 -10.80
C MET A 1 -9.78 1.00 -9.80
N LEU A 2 -9.07 2.12 -9.96
CA LEU A 2 -8.06 2.54 -8.98
C LEU A 2 -8.77 3.12 -7.75
N LEU A 3 -8.51 2.55 -6.57
CA LEU A 3 -9.13 3.00 -5.33
C LEU A 3 -8.44 4.27 -4.82
N THR A 4 -9.07 5.42 -5.04
CA THR A 4 -8.51 6.72 -4.65
C THR A 4 -8.64 6.96 -3.14
N PRO A 5 -7.80 7.82 -2.53
CA PRO A 5 -7.97 8.21 -1.13
C PRO A 5 -9.36 8.78 -0.82
N LYS A 6 -9.94 9.54 -1.76
CA LYS A 6 -11.31 10.08 -1.64
C LYS A 6 -12.35 8.96 -1.55
N THR A 7 -12.25 7.95 -2.42
CA THR A 7 -13.15 6.79 -2.38
C THR A 7 -13.03 6.01 -1.06
N ARG A 8 -11.81 5.84 -0.53
CA ARG A 8 -11.62 5.20 0.79
C ARG A 8 -12.27 6.00 1.92
N GLY A 9 -12.12 7.32 1.90
CA GLY A 9 -12.78 8.21 2.87
C GLY A 9 -14.31 8.11 2.81
N ALA A 10 -14.88 8.10 1.60
CA ALA A 10 -16.33 7.97 1.41
C ALA A 10 -16.89 6.63 1.95
N ILE A 11 -16.13 5.54 1.81
CA ILE A 11 -16.49 4.22 2.36
C ILE A 11 -16.59 4.28 3.89
N VAL A 12 -15.58 4.88 4.54
CA VAL A 12 -15.53 5.00 6.00
C VAL A 12 -16.65 5.91 6.51
N TYR A 13 -16.88 7.03 5.83
CA TYR A 13 -17.97 7.94 6.14
C TYR A 13 -19.33 7.22 6.08
N GLY A 14 -19.63 6.53 4.97
CA GLY A 14 -20.88 5.78 4.82
C GLY A 14 -21.07 4.72 5.89
N HIS A 15 -20.01 3.98 6.24
CA HIS A 15 -20.04 3.00 7.34
C HIS A 15 -20.34 3.66 8.69
N ASN A 16 -19.70 4.79 9.00
CA ASN A 16 -19.92 5.53 10.24
C ASN A 16 -21.34 6.13 10.31
N CYS A 17 -21.96 6.42 9.17
CA CYS A 17 -23.37 6.79 9.07
C CYS A 17 -24.34 5.59 9.17
N GLY A 18 -23.84 4.38 9.44
CA GLY A 18 -24.66 3.17 9.60
C GLY A 18 -25.11 2.52 8.29
N GLN A 19 -24.56 2.93 7.14
CA GLN A 19 -24.91 2.31 5.86
C GLN A 19 -24.30 0.91 5.74
N SER A 20 -25.05 0.00 5.10
CA SER A 20 -24.52 -1.34 4.82
C SER A 20 -23.41 -1.31 3.77
N SER A 21 -22.46 -2.26 3.84
CA SER A 21 -21.40 -2.40 2.83
C SER A 21 -21.94 -2.57 1.41
N ARG A 22 -23.13 -3.17 1.26
CA ARG A 22 -23.81 -3.32 -0.04
C ARG A 22 -24.26 -1.96 -0.59
N THR A 23 -24.84 -1.12 0.26
CA THR A 23 -25.31 0.23 -0.11
C THR A 23 -24.14 1.11 -0.53
N ILE A 24 -23.07 1.12 0.26
CA ILE A 24 -21.84 1.87 -0.01
C ILE A 24 -21.20 1.42 -1.34
N ALA A 25 -21.10 0.11 -1.54
CA ALA A 25 -20.57 -0.47 -2.78
C ALA A 25 -21.36 -0.03 -4.02
N LYS A 26 -22.70 -0.05 -3.93
CA LYS A 26 -23.59 0.39 -5.01
C LYS A 26 -23.43 1.89 -5.31
N GLN A 27 -23.36 2.73 -4.27
CA GLN A 27 -23.20 4.18 -4.42
C GLN A 27 -21.86 4.59 -5.04
N LEU A 28 -20.79 3.88 -4.69
CA LEU A 28 -19.43 4.20 -5.13
C LEU A 28 -18.99 3.42 -6.37
N GLY A 29 -19.82 2.51 -6.88
CA GLY A 29 -19.50 1.66 -8.03
C GLY A 29 -18.33 0.71 -7.78
N CYS A 30 -18.13 0.27 -6.53
CA CYS A 30 -17.03 -0.63 -6.15
C CYS A 30 -17.56 -1.98 -5.64
N GLY A 31 -16.69 -2.98 -5.52
CA GLY A 31 -17.07 -4.29 -5.01
C GLY A 31 -17.37 -4.27 -3.51
N LYS A 32 -18.38 -5.02 -3.05
CA LYS A 32 -18.66 -5.21 -1.61
C LYS A 32 -17.43 -5.74 -0.86
N THR A 33 -16.67 -6.64 -1.47
CA THR A 33 -15.41 -7.17 -0.91
C THR A 33 -14.40 -6.04 -0.68
N THR A 34 -14.28 -5.11 -1.63
CA THR A 34 -13.40 -3.93 -1.50
C THR A 34 -13.79 -3.06 -0.32
N VAL A 35 -15.08 -2.80 -0.10
CA VAL A 35 -15.57 -2.07 1.09
C VAL A 35 -15.15 -2.80 2.36
N ASN A 36 -15.41 -4.11 2.44
CA ASN A 36 -15.09 -4.92 3.61
C ASN A 36 -13.58 -4.98 3.88
N ASP A 37 -12.74 -5.10 2.85
CA ASP A 37 -11.29 -5.12 2.97
C ASP A 37 -10.75 -3.80 3.51
N ILE A 38 -11.31 -2.66 3.10
CA ILE A 38 -10.93 -1.35 3.63
C ILE A 38 -11.31 -1.23 5.10
N LEU A 39 -12.55 -1.59 5.44
CA LEU A 39 -13.03 -1.51 6.83
C LEU A 39 -12.22 -2.43 7.74
N LYS A 40 -11.91 -3.64 7.27
CA LYS A 40 -11.02 -4.58 7.95
C LYS A 40 -9.63 -3.98 8.19
N ARG A 41 -9.01 -3.42 7.13
CA ARG A 41 -7.69 -2.76 7.25
C ARG A 41 -7.73 -1.57 8.21
N LEU A 42 -8.78 -0.76 8.18
CA LEU A 42 -8.94 0.36 9.11
C LEU A 42 -9.00 -0.14 10.56
N ARG A 43 -9.73 -1.22 10.83
CA ARG A 43 -9.82 -1.83 12.15
C ARG A 43 -8.47 -2.39 12.63
N GLU A 44 -7.71 -3.02 11.74
CA GLU A 44 -6.45 -3.68 12.09
C GLU A 44 -5.26 -2.72 12.20
N THR A 45 -5.21 -1.69 11.34
CA THR A 45 -4.03 -0.83 11.19
C THR A 45 -4.28 0.62 11.58
N HIS A 46 -5.52 1.00 11.89
CA HIS A 46 -5.95 2.38 12.11
C HIS A 46 -5.58 3.35 10.97
N SER A 47 -5.33 2.81 9.77
CA SER A 47 -4.91 3.58 8.61
C SER A 47 -5.75 3.25 7.37
N LEU A 48 -6.05 4.29 6.59
CA LEU A 48 -6.68 4.19 5.27
C LEU A 48 -5.65 4.21 4.13
N THR A 49 -4.40 4.54 4.44
CA THR A 49 -3.32 4.53 3.47
C THR A 49 -2.79 3.10 3.34
N PRO A 50 -2.75 2.53 2.12
CA PRO A 50 -2.10 1.25 1.92
C PRO A 50 -0.63 1.35 2.34
N LYS A 51 -0.18 0.46 3.23
CA LYS A 51 1.24 0.35 3.56
C LYS A 51 2.01 -0.04 2.29
N LYS A 52 3.14 0.64 2.05
CA LYS A 52 4.08 0.23 1.01
C LYS A 52 4.53 -1.20 1.33
N GLN A 53 4.37 -2.12 0.37
CA GLN A 53 4.89 -3.46 0.57
C GLN A 53 6.42 -3.37 0.68
N PRO A 54 7.04 -3.96 1.73
CA PRO A 54 8.48 -4.14 1.72
C PRO A 54 8.76 -5.04 0.52
N GLY A 55 9.51 -4.53 -0.45
CA GLY A 55 9.91 -5.32 -1.61
C GLY A 55 10.74 -6.53 -1.17
N ARG A 56 11.27 -7.27 -2.16
CA ARG A 56 12.22 -8.34 -1.87
C ARG A 56 13.36 -7.79 -1.00
N PRO A 57 13.68 -8.42 0.14
CA PRO A 57 14.82 -7.98 0.95
C PRO A 57 16.09 -8.06 0.10
N PRO A 58 17.01 -7.09 0.25
CA PRO A 58 18.25 -7.09 -0.51
C PRO A 58 19.09 -8.32 -0.15
N LEU A 59 19.78 -8.88 -1.14
CA LEU A 59 20.67 -10.04 -0.96
C LEU A 59 21.87 -9.70 -0.07
N LEU A 60 22.43 -8.50 -0.29
CA LEU A 60 23.58 -7.99 0.45
C LEU A 60 23.10 -6.99 1.50
N ASN A 61 23.72 -7.03 2.67
CA ASN A 61 23.55 -5.97 3.67
C ASN A 61 24.17 -4.65 3.16
N SER A 62 23.87 -3.55 3.85
CA SER A 62 24.32 -2.20 3.42
C SER A 62 25.84 -2.14 3.25
N THR A 63 26.61 -2.74 4.17
CA THR A 63 28.07 -2.74 4.14
C THR A 63 28.61 -3.46 2.90
N ALA A 64 28.16 -4.68 2.64
CA ALA A 64 28.59 -5.46 1.48
C ALA A 64 28.20 -4.78 0.15
N GLN A 65 27.08 -4.05 0.10
CA GLN A 65 26.73 -3.24 -1.07
C GLN A 65 27.71 -2.08 -1.28
N GLN A 66 28.15 -1.41 -0.21
CA GLN A 66 29.14 -0.33 -0.29
C GLN A 66 30.52 -0.84 -0.69
N GLU A 67 30.95 -1.98 -0.14
CA GLU A 67 32.20 -2.64 -0.51
C GLU A 67 32.19 -3.04 -1.99
N LEU A 68 31.12 -3.69 -2.46
CA LEU A 68 30.96 -4.06 -3.87
C LEU A 68 30.97 -2.82 -4.77
N LYS A 69 30.26 -1.76 -4.38
CA LYS A 69 30.23 -0.50 -5.13
C LYS A 69 31.62 0.13 -5.21
N SER A 70 32.37 0.14 -4.11
CA SER A 70 33.73 0.67 -4.06
C SER A 70 34.70 -0.16 -4.90
N PHE A 71 34.59 -1.49 -4.84
CA PHE A 71 35.36 -2.41 -5.66
C PHE A 71 35.12 -2.18 -7.16
N VAL A 72 33.85 -2.09 -7.58
CA VAL A 72 33.50 -1.80 -8.99
C VAL A 72 34.03 -0.42 -9.41
N GLN A 73 33.98 0.59 -8.55
CA GLN A 73 34.45 1.94 -8.88
C GLN A 73 35.98 2.03 -8.98
N GLN A 74 36.71 1.25 -8.17
CA GLN A 74 38.18 1.15 -8.23
C GLN A 74 38.65 0.38 -9.48
N ASN A 75 37.96 -0.70 -9.84
CA ASN A 75 38.27 -1.53 -11.01
C ASN A 75 37.64 -1.02 -12.31
N GLY A 76 36.67 -0.09 -12.21
CA GLY A 76 35.93 0.52 -13.30
C GLY A 76 36.66 1.69 -13.99
N LYS A 77 37.96 1.90 -13.72
CA LYS A 77 38.82 2.70 -14.62
C LYS A 77 39.12 1.94 -15.92
N ASN A 78 38.08 1.51 -16.62
CA ASN A 78 38.13 1.13 -18.02
C ASN A 78 36.99 1.89 -18.72
N ARG A 79 37.33 3.14 -19.08
CA ARG A 79 36.79 4.00 -20.14
C ARG A 79 35.28 4.07 -20.35
#